data_AF-A0A2G2GAY6-F1
#
_entry.id   AF-A0A2G2GAY6-F1
#
_cell.length_a   1.000
_cell.length_b   1.000
_cell.length_c   1.000
_cell.angle_alpha   90.00
_cell.angle_beta   90.00
_cell.angle_gamma   90.00
#
_symmetry.space_group_name_H-M   'P 1'
#
loop_
_entity.id
_entity.type
_entity.pdbx_description
1 polymer ?
#
loop_
_entity_poly.entity_id
_entity_poly.type
_entity_poly.pdbx_seq_one_letter_code
_entity_poly.pdbx_strand_id
1 'polypeptide(L)'
;MTVFIVQEPTRQVAGVPRPSMDLSPAQEFGELEFMLPPGPVMFNPVPMKARLKASLSKFSDDDYLMCIGDPTAMVWAGIYAAQANHNNVKMLKWNRSTRKYVIV
;
A
#
# COMPACT_ATOMS: atom_id res chain seq x y z
N MET A 1 -13.48 -4.85 4.49
CA MET A 1 -12.42 -5.29 3.58
C MET A 1 -11.75 -4.04 3.04
N THR A 2 -10.48 -3.84 3.36
CA THR A 2 -9.69 -2.69 2.94
C THR A 2 -8.46 -3.16 2.16
N VAL A 3 -8.10 -2.42 1.11
CA VAL A 3 -6.85 -2.57 0.38
C VAL A 3 -5.91 -1.45 0.81
N PHE A 4 -4.98 -1.78 1.68
CA PHE A 4 -3.96 -0.86 2.18
C PHE A 4 -2.86 -0.68 1.14
N ILE A 5 -2.77 0.51 0.56
CA ILE A 5 -1.75 0.88 -0.41
C ILE A 5 -0.67 1.65 0.33
N VAL A 6 0.56 1.15 0.29
CA VAL A 6 1.68 1.70 1.06
C VAL A 6 1.89 3.17 0.77
N GLN A 7 1.92 3.55 -0.51
CA GLN A 7 2.11 4.92 -0.92
C GLN A 7 1.36 5.20 -2.22
N GLU A 8 0.79 6.40 -2.31
CA GLU A 8 0.15 6.86 -3.55
C GLU A 8 1.19 6.99 -4.69
N PRO A 9 1.06 6.19 -5.77
CA PRO A 9 2.01 6.22 -6.87
C PRO A 9 1.73 7.41 -7.77
N THR A 10 2.61 8.41 -7.74
CA THR A 10 2.52 9.58 -8.63
C THR A 10 3.76 9.74 -9.48
N ARG A 11 3.59 10.41 -10.62
CA ARG A 11 4.65 10.85 -11.53
C ARG A 11 4.47 12.33 -11.82
N GLN A 12 5.56 13.05 -11.93
CA GLN A 12 5.56 14.44 -12.38
C GLN A 12 5.28 14.50 -13.89
N VAL A 13 4.23 15.21 -14.29
CA VAL A 13 3.89 15.49 -15.69
C VAL A 13 3.75 17.00 -15.85
N ALA A 14 4.70 17.63 -16.55
CA ALA A 14 4.77 19.09 -16.69
C ALA A 14 4.73 19.85 -15.35
N GLY A 15 5.43 19.33 -14.32
CA GLY A 15 5.48 19.92 -12.98
C GLY A 15 4.24 19.67 -12.12
N VAL A 16 3.26 18.90 -12.62
CA VAL A 16 2.04 18.53 -11.90
C VAL A 16 2.11 17.04 -11.52
N PRO A 17 1.93 16.67 -10.23
CA PRO A 17 1.83 15.27 -9.84
C PRO A 17 0.55 14.66 -10.41
N ARG A 18 0.69 13.52 -11.09
CA ARG A 18 -0.44 12.71 -11.59
C ARG A 18 -0.26 11.26 -11.17
N PRO A 19 -1.35 10.50 -10.96
CA PRO A 19 -1.26 9.05 -10.74
C PRO A 19 -0.41 8.38 -11.83
N SER A 20 0.51 7.51 -11.43
CA SER A 20 1.40 6.81 -12.37
C SER A 20 0.83 5.48 -12.84
N MET A 21 -0.19 4.96 -12.18
CA MET A 21 -0.89 3.72 -12.52
C MET A 21 -2.36 3.79 -12.11
N ASP A 22 -3.20 3.02 -12.80
CA ASP A 22 -4.60 2.84 -12.46
C ASP A 22 -4.75 1.75 -11.39
N LEU A 23 -5.32 2.14 -10.25
CA LEU A 23 -5.57 1.25 -9.11
C LEU A 23 -7.05 0.90 -8.96
N SER A 24 -7.93 1.42 -9.81
CA SER A 24 -9.37 1.11 -9.76
C SER A 24 -9.69 -0.39 -9.82
N PRO A 25 -8.93 -1.27 -10.52
CA PRO A 25 -9.22 -2.71 -10.50
C PRO A 25 -9.05 -3.35 -9.11
N ALA A 26 -8.33 -2.71 -8.19
CA ALA A 26 -8.17 -3.20 -6.82
C ALA A 26 -9.42 -2.99 -5.96
N GLN A 27 -10.36 -2.13 -6.40
CA GLN A 27 -11.62 -1.88 -5.69
C GLN A 27 -12.52 -3.12 -5.62
N GLU A 28 -12.28 -4.13 -6.48
CA GLU A 28 -12.92 -5.45 -6.40
C GLU A 28 -12.61 -6.19 -5.08
N PHE A 29 -11.54 -5.80 -4.37
CA PHE A 29 -11.07 -6.44 -3.14
C PHE A 29 -11.40 -5.65 -1.86
N GLY A 30 -11.85 -4.40 -1.99
CA GLY A 30 -12.18 -3.54 -0.84
C GLY A 30 -11.95 -2.06 -1.10
N GLU A 31 -12.18 -1.25 -0.07
CA GLU A 31 -11.91 0.20 -0.13
C GLU A 31 -10.41 0.47 -0.17
N LEU A 32 -9.98 1.40 -1.03
CA LEU A 32 -8.56 1.73 -1.17
C LEU A 32 -8.15 2.74 -0.10
N GLU A 33 -7.19 2.37 0.75
CA GLU A 33 -6.59 3.27 1.76
C GLU A 33 -5.13 3.57 1.41
N PHE A 34 -4.82 4.82 1.07
CA PHE A 34 -3.45 5.27 0.84
C PHE A 34 -2.79 5.69 2.15
N MET A 35 -1.82 4.89 2.61
CA MET A 35 -1.18 5.11 3.91
C MET A 35 -0.17 6.24 3.89
N LEU A 36 0.57 6.45 2.80
CA LEU A 36 1.57 7.51 2.69
C LEU A 36 1.29 8.43 1.50
N PRO A 37 1.56 9.75 1.64
CA PRO A 37 1.42 10.70 0.55
C PRO A 37 2.49 10.44 -0.54
N PRO A 38 2.29 10.98 -1.75
CA PRO A 38 3.31 10.94 -2.78
C PRO A 38 4.57 11.71 -2.36
N GLY A 39 5.70 11.36 -2.98
CA GLY A 39 6.98 12.04 -2.78
C GLY A 39 7.93 11.30 -1.84
N PRO A 40 9.05 11.92 -1.46
CA PRO A 40 10.12 11.24 -0.73
C PRO A 40 9.81 11.14 0.76
N VAL A 41 9.15 10.05 1.17
CA VAL A 41 8.76 9.80 2.58
C VAL A 41 9.95 9.41 3.47
N MET A 42 11.05 8.97 2.86
CA MET A 42 12.25 8.50 3.55
C MET A 42 12.99 9.56 4.37
N PHE A 43 12.76 10.85 4.10
CA PHE A 43 13.44 11.92 4.84
C PHE A 43 12.97 12.05 6.30
N ASN A 44 11.88 11.37 6.69
CA ASN A 44 11.44 11.35 8.08
C ASN A 44 10.90 9.97 8.50
N PRO A 45 11.77 9.05 8.93
CA PRO A 45 11.39 7.66 9.20
C PRO A 45 10.47 7.50 10.41
N VAL A 46 10.49 8.41 11.38
CA VAL A 46 9.65 8.31 12.59
C VAL A 46 8.17 8.55 12.27
N PRO A 47 7.76 9.67 11.63
CA PRO A 47 6.38 9.89 11.21
C PRO A 47 5.89 8.87 10.19
N MET A 48 6.75 8.44 9.25
CA MET A 48 6.42 7.38 8.29
C MET A 48 6.00 6.10 9.03
N LYS A 49 6.84 5.61 9.95
CA LYS A 49 6.54 4.41 10.74
C LYS A 49 5.30 4.58 11.62
N ALA A 50 5.14 5.74 12.26
CA ALA A 50 3.98 6.01 13.10
C ALA A 50 2.67 5.96 12.30
N ARG A 51 2.65 6.53 11.09
CA ARG A 51 1.49 6.53 10.20
C ARG A 51 1.15 5.12 9.69
N LEU A 52 2.15 4.38 9.21
CA LEU A 52 1.96 2.99 8.78
C LEU A 52 1.42 2.11 9.92
N LYS A 53 2.00 2.21 11.12
CA LYS A 53 1.57 1.46 12.29
C LYS A 53 0.12 1.78 12.69
N ALA A 54 -0.29 3.06 12.58
CA ALA A 54 -1.64 3.47 12.90
C ALA A 54 -2.66 2.89 11.90
N SER A 55 -2.42 3.04 10.59
CA SER A 55 -3.29 2.50 9.54
C SER A 55 -3.46 0.99 9.64
N LEU A 56 -2.37 0.26 9.89
CA LEU A 56 -2.38 -1.21 9.93
C LEU A 56 -2.77 -1.81 11.28
N SER A 57 -3.11 -0.99 12.28
CA SER A 57 -3.37 -1.46 13.65
C SER A 57 -4.54 -2.45 13.79
N LYS A 58 -5.45 -2.47 12.79
CA LYS A 58 -6.61 -3.36 12.72
C LYS A 58 -6.59 -4.25 11.47
N PHE A 59 -5.44 -4.40 10.82
CA PHE A 59 -5.31 -5.27 9.66
C PHE A 59 -5.72 -6.71 10.03
N SER A 60 -6.51 -7.34 9.17
CA SER A 60 -7.13 -8.64 9.44
C SER A 60 -7.15 -9.56 8.21
N ASP A 61 -7.67 -10.77 8.40
CA ASP A 61 -7.88 -11.75 7.33
C ASP A 61 -8.87 -11.30 6.24
N ASP A 62 -9.58 -10.19 6.42
CA ASP A 62 -10.47 -9.61 5.42
C ASP A 62 -9.80 -8.55 4.53
N ASP A 63 -8.58 -8.16 4.88
CA ASP A 63 -7.87 -7.04 4.26
C ASP A 63 -6.73 -7.50 3.34
N TYR A 64 -6.20 -6.55 2.57
CA TYR A 64 -5.09 -6.81 1.67
C TYR A 64 -4.04 -5.70 1.75
N LEU A 65 -2.77 -6.08 1.64
CA LEU A 65 -1.65 -5.15 1.51
C LEU A 65 -1.19 -5.04 0.05
N MET A 66 -1.01 -3.81 -0.44
CA MET A 66 -0.49 -3.54 -1.77
C MET A 66 0.83 -2.74 -1.68
N CYS A 67 1.94 -3.42 -1.97
CA CYS A 67 3.29 -2.88 -1.88
C CYS A 67 3.62 -2.00 -3.11
N ILE A 68 3.32 -0.72 -3.03
CA ILE A 68 3.60 0.31 -4.05
C ILE A 68 4.32 1.51 -3.42
N GLY A 69 5.30 2.09 -4.12
CA GLY A 69 6.06 3.27 -3.67
C GLY A 69 7.47 2.97 -3.15
N ASP A 70 7.82 3.56 -2.00
CA ASP A 70 9.14 3.44 -1.38
C ASP A 70 9.43 2.03 -0.81
N PRO A 71 10.57 1.39 -1.16
CA PRO A 71 10.91 0.04 -0.68
C PRO A 71 11.00 -0.10 0.85
N THR A 72 11.49 0.91 1.56
CA THR A 72 11.64 0.85 3.02
C THR A 72 10.27 0.97 3.68
N ALA A 73 9.41 1.85 3.17
CA ALA A 73 8.02 1.94 3.61
C ALA A 73 7.26 0.62 3.38
N MET A 74 7.46 -0.05 2.23
CA MET A 74 6.86 -1.36 1.95
C MET A 74 7.26 -2.41 2.99
N VAL A 75 8.54 -2.46 3.35
CA VAL A 75 9.03 -3.40 4.37
C VAL A 75 8.39 -3.13 5.73
N TRP A 76 8.34 -1.86 6.16
CA TRP A 76 7.68 -1.52 7.43
C TRP A 76 6.19 -1.82 7.43
N ALA A 77 5.50 -1.57 6.32
CA ALA A 77 4.09 -1.91 6.16
C ALA A 77 3.86 -3.43 6.30
N GLY A 78 4.68 -4.25 5.63
CA GLY A 78 4.63 -5.71 5.77
C GLY A 78 4.84 -6.18 7.22
N ILE A 79 5.82 -5.58 7.93
CA ILE A 79 6.08 -5.87 9.34
C ILE A 79 4.85 -5.53 10.21
N TYR A 80 4.27 -4.35 10.05
CA TYR A 80 3.14 -3.93 10.87
C TYR A 80 1.85 -4.71 10.56
N ALA A 81 1.58 -5.02 9.30
CA ALA A 81 0.46 -5.87 8.91
C ALA A 81 0.59 -7.28 9.52
N ALA A 82 1.78 -7.88 9.44
CA ALA A 82 2.06 -9.18 10.04
C ALA A 82 1.89 -9.16 11.56
N GLN A 83 2.38 -8.12 12.24
CA GLN A 83 2.21 -7.96 13.69
C GLN A 83 0.74 -7.83 14.10
N ALA A 84 -0.07 -7.14 13.30
CA ALA A 84 -1.49 -6.95 13.57
C ALA A 84 -2.31 -8.23 13.34
N ASN A 85 -1.89 -9.11 12.42
CA ASN A 85 -2.69 -10.27 11.99
C ASN A 85 -1.94 -11.60 12.13
N HIS A 86 -1.29 -11.84 13.27
CA HIS A 86 -0.69 -13.14 13.61
C HIS A 86 0.27 -13.71 12.54
N ASN A 87 1.06 -12.84 11.91
CA ASN A 87 1.95 -13.13 10.79
C ASN A 87 1.27 -13.60 9.49
N ASN A 88 -0.06 -13.50 9.39
CA ASN A 88 -0.80 -13.74 8.17
C ASN A 88 -1.06 -12.42 7.42
N VAL A 89 -0.53 -12.29 6.21
CA VAL A 89 -0.71 -11.07 5.40
C VAL A 89 -1.07 -11.47 3.98
N LYS A 90 -2.31 -11.20 3.58
CA LYS A 90 -2.73 -11.31 2.19
C LYS A 90 -2.23 -10.09 1.42
N MET A 91 -1.60 -10.31 0.28
CA MET A 91 -1.11 -9.23 -0.57
C MET A 91 -1.81 -9.23 -1.93
N LEU A 92 -1.96 -8.04 -2.52
CA LEU A 92 -2.38 -7.91 -3.92
C LEU A 92 -1.19 -7.62 -4.82
N LYS A 93 -1.02 -8.44 -5.85
CA LYS A 93 -0.01 -8.27 -6.88
C LYS A 93 -0.65 -8.09 -8.25
N TRP A 94 -0.26 -7.04 -8.96
CA TRP A 94 -0.70 -6.84 -10.34
C TRP A 94 -0.04 -7.85 -11.29
N ASN A 95 -0.86 -8.63 -12.00
CA ASN A 95 -0.40 -9.48 -13.09
C ASN A 95 -0.56 -8.74 -14.43
N ARG A 96 0.57 -8.42 -15.07
CA ARG A 96 0.59 -7.66 -16.33
C ARG A 96 -0.02 -8.42 -17.51
N SER A 97 0.07 -9.75 -17.52
CA SER A 97 -0.41 -10.59 -18.62
C SER A 97 -1.94 -10.71 -18.59
N THR A 98 -2.51 -10.96 -17.41
CA THR A 98 -3.97 -11.08 -17.24
C THR A 98 -4.67 -9.75 -17.00
N ARG A 99 -3.90 -8.69 -16.71
CA ARG A 99 -4.40 -7.37 -16.30
C ARG A 99 -5.36 -7.45 -15.12
N LYS A 100 -5.02 -8.28 -14.12
CA LYS A 100 -5.80 -8.48 -12.89
C LYS A 100 -4.88 -8.51 -11.69
N TYR A 101 -5.42 -8.15 -10.52
CA TYR A 101 -4.78 -8.44 -9.25
C TYR A 101 -4.94 -9.92 -8.91
N VAL A 102 -3.87 -10.50 -8.35
CA VAL A 102 -3.89 -11.83 -7.74
C VAL A 102 -3.56 -11.70 -6.26
N ILE A 103 -4.20 -12.54 -5.45
CA ILE A 103 -3.91 -12.67 -4.03
C ILE A 103 -2.66 -13.53 -3.88
N VAL A 104 -1.72 -13.08 -3.05
CA VAL A 104 -0.48 -13.77 -2.68
C VAL A 104 -0.42 -13.89 -1.17
#